data_AF-A0A6C0IAU7-F1
#
_entry.id   AF-A0A6C0IAU7-F1
#
_cell.length_a   1.000
_cell.length_b   1.000
_cell.length_c   1.000
_cell.angle_alpha   90.00
_cell.angle_beta   90.00
_cell.angle_gamma   90.00
#
_symmetry.space_group_name_H-M   'P 1'
#
loop_
_entity.id
_entity.type
_entity.pdbx_description
1 polymer ?
#
loop_
_entity_poly.entity_id
_entity_poly.type
_entity_poly.pdbx_seq_one_letter_code
_entity_poly.pdbx_strand_id
1 'polypeptide(L)'
;MKFGKYWKTEIEKLPTKLQKYALHYKKWKKINVNNANIIIDLAKECNIVNNIITKNTTQKSSFFSFFKKETKLDQKQLYDFAMLNKKTLYKICKKLDKKFNCEYYKPWLQKYYNKFLFNCGIYHTKMSLVNNKEVSQSCPICITELNDNVPSVITECGHVFCYPCILVMYNIRNKRGTIHNLINNENVYHRNKDCPICRSSIFMDGLDKNNIYPAKFEYILDTIDH
;
A
#
# COMPACT_ATOMS: atom_id res chain seq x y z
N MET A 1 -23.65 -6.17 -11.31
CA MET A 1 -22.85 -7.14 -12.11
C MET A 1 -22.25 -8.24 -11.22
N LYS A 2 -22.28 -9.52 -11.63
CA LYS A 2 -21.62 -10.62 -10.87
C LYS A 2 -20.09 -10.41 -10.85
N PHE A 3 -19.45 -10.48 -9.68
CA PHE A 3 -18.00 -10.19 -9.53
C PHE A 3 -17.11 -11.04 -10.44
N GLY A 4 -17.45 -12.30 -10.70
CA GLY A 4 -16.68 -13.13 -11.62
C GLY A 4 -16.67 -12.64 -13.08
N LYS A 5 -17.72 -11.94 -13.53
CA LYS A 5 -17.76 -11.29 -14.85
C LYS A 5 -16.91 -10.02 -14.84
N TYR A 6 -17.09 -9.18 -13.82
CA TYR A 6 -16.24 -8.00 -13.58
C TYR A 6 -14.75 -8.36 -13.59
N TRP A 7 -14.33 -9.34 -12.78
CA TRP A 7 -12.94 -9.76 -12.68
C TRP A 7 -12.35 -10.18 -14.03
N LYS A 8 -13.13 -10.91 -14.86
CA LYS A 8 -12.70 -11.34 -16.20
C LYS A 8 -12.48 -10.14 -17.12
N THR A 9 -13.39 -9.18 -17.11
CA THR A 9 -13.26 -7.96 -17.93
C THR A 9 -12.08 -7.10 -17.48
N GLU A 10 -11.82 -6.98 -16.18
CA GLU A 10 -10.75 -6.15 -15.67
C GLU A 10 -9.36 -6.79 -15.85
N ILE A 11 -9.24 -8.11 -15.72
CA ILE A 11 -7.97 -8.79 -15.97
C ILE A 11 -7.57 -8.71 -17.44
N GLU A 12 -8.53 -8.78 -18.37
CA GLU A 12 -8.28 -8.65 -19.81
C GLU A 12 -7.73 -7.26 -20.20
N LYS A 13 -7.99 -6.23 -19.39
CA LYS A 13 -7.42 -4.87 -19.58
C LYS A 13 -5.96 -4.75 -19.12
N LEU A 14 -5.48 -5.69 -18.29
CA LEU A 14 -4.11 -5.64 -17.78
C LEU A 14 -3.12 -6.21 -18.81
N PRO A 15 -1.85 -5.77 -18.79
CA PRO A 15 -0.80 -6.40 -19.60
C PRO A 15 -0.72 -7.91 -19.35
N THR A 16 -0.52 -8.70 -20.40
CA THR A 16 -0.43 -10.17 -20.32
C THR A 16 0.58 -10.66 -19.28
N LYS A 17 1.68 -9.91 -19.10
CA LYS A 17 2.70 -10.17 -18.06
C LYS A 17 2.14 -10.10 -16.64
N LEU A 18 1.17 -9.22 -16.36
CA LEU A 18 0.53 -9.07 -15.05
C LEU A 18 -0.64 -10.02 -14.84
N GLN A 19 -1.37 -10.35 -15.92
CA GLN A 19 -2.54 -11.26 -15.85
C GLN A 19 -2.20 -12.59 -15.16
N LYS A 20 -1.05 -13.19 -15.52
CA LYS A 20 -0.61 -14.49 -14.97
C LYS A 20 -0.30 -14.48 -13.47
N TYR A 21 -0.17 -13.31 -12.86
CA TYR A 21 0.13 -13.16 -11.44
C TYR A 21 -1.05 -12.63 -10.63
N ALA A 22 -2.17 -12.26 -11.28
CA ALA A 22 -3.35 -11.80 -10.58
C ALA A 22 -4.00 -12.95 -9.80
N LEU A 23 -4.61 -12.64 -8.65
CA LEU A 23 -5.36 -13.60 -7.85
C LEU A 23 -6.50 -14.22 -8.68
N HIS A 24 -6.47 -15.54 -8.83
CA HIS A 24 -7.45 -16.25 -9.66
C HIS A 24 -8.79 -16.45 -8.95
N TYR A 25 -9.70 -15.48 -9.06
CA TYR A 25 -11.00 -15.54 -8.36
C TYR A 25 -11.77 -16.85 -8.62
N LYS A 26 -11.76 -17.36 -9.87
CA LYS A 26 -12.44 -18.61 -10.22
C LYS A 26 -11.87 -19.84 -9.51
N LYS A 27 -10.55 -19.90 -9.31
CA LYS A 27 -9.86 -20.98 -8.58
C LYS A 27 -10.36 -21.02 -7.14
N TRP A 28 -10.25 -19.88 -6.44
CA TRP A 28 -10.70 -19.71 -5.06
C TRP A 28 -12.20 -19.87 -4.88
N LYS A 29 -12.99 -19.55 -5.91
CA LYS A 29 -14.44 -19.78 -5.89
C LYS A 29 -14.81 -21.27 -5.81
N LYS A 30 -14.00 -22.15 -6.40
CA LYS A 30 -14.24 -23.61 -6.51
C LYS A 30 -13.59 -24.42 -5.39
N ILE A 31 -12.73 -23.83 -4.57
CA ILE A 31 -11.94 -24.56 -3.58
C ILE A 31 -12.81 -25.31 -2.58
N ASN A 32 -12.39 -26.54 -2.22
CA ASN A 32 -13.06 -27.38 -1.24
C ASN A 32 -12.67 -26.95 0.18
N VAL A 33 -13.64 -27.00 1.09
CA VAL A 33 -13.53 -26.58 2.50
C VAL A 33 -12.54 -27.48 3.26
N ASN A 34 -12.35 -28.72 2.81
CA ASN A 34 -11.47 -29.69 3.48
C ASN A 34 -9.97 -29.49 3.20
N ASN A 35 -9.58 -28.46 2.45
CA ASN A 35 -8.16 -28.16 2.24
C ASN A 35 -7.57 -27.44 3.46
N ALA A 36 -6.87 -28.18 4.32
CA ALA A 36 -6.19 -27.63 5.51
C ALA A 36 -5.20 -26.50 5.17
N ASN A 37 -4.65 -26.48 3.94
CA ASN A 37 -3.64 -25.52 3.50
C ASN A 37 -4.21 -24.31 2.76
N ILE A 38 -5.54 -24.14 2.73
CA ILE A 38 -6.22 -23.10 1.96
C ILE A 38 -5.67 -21.68 2.23
N ILE A 39 -5.34 -21.39 3.50
CA ILE A 39 -4.81 -20.09 3.91
C ILE A 39 -3.37 -19.91 3.46
N ILE A 40 -2.55 -20.95 3.60
CA ILE A 40 -1.14 -20.95 3.20
C ILE A 40 -1.04 -20.71 1.69
N ASP A 41 -1.90 -21.37 0.92
CA ASP A 41 -1.95 -21.23 -0.54
C ASP A 41 -2.37 -19.81 -0.96
N LEU A 42 -3.36 -19.21 -0.26
CA LEU A 42 -3.80 -17.85 -0.54
C LEU A 42 -2.70 -16.84 -0.21
N ALA A 43 -2.00 -17.06 0.90
CA ALA A 43 -0.88 -16.23 1.32
C ALA A 43 0.27 -16.25 0.31
N LYS A 44 0.59 -17.42 -0.25
CA LYS A 44 1.60 -17.56 -1.31
C LYS A 44 1.23 -16.74 -2.54
N GLU A 45 -0.02 -16.83 -3.01
CA GLU A 45 -0.47 -16.01 -4.15
C GLU A 45 -0.43 -14.50 -3.84
N CYS A 46 -0.85 -14.09 -2.64
CA CYS A 46 -0.79 -12.68 -2.25
C CYS A 46 0.65 -12.16 -2.15
N ASN A 47 1.59 -12.97 -1.66
CA ASN A 47 3.01 -12.62 -1.65
C ASN A 47 3.58 -12.44 -3.06
N ILE A 48 3.16 -13.26 -4.04
CA ILE A 48 3.56 -13.09 -5.44
C ILE A 48 3.08 -11.73 -5.98
N VAL A 49 1.80 -11.40 -5.77
CA VAL A 49 1.23 -10.11 -6.17
C VAL A 49 1.99 -8.96 -5.51
N ASN A 50 2.22 -9.05 -4.19
CA ASN A 50 2.93 -8.02 -3.45
C ASN A 50 4.36 -7.83 -3.95
N ASN A 51 5.08 -8.93 -4.22
CA ASN A 51 6.45 -8.89 -4.75
C ASN A 51 6.53 -8.22 -6.13
N ILE A 52 5.50 -8.35 -6.96
CA ILE A 52 5.45 -7.67 -8.27
C ILE A 52 5.26 -6.17 -8.07
N ILE A 53 4.34 -5.80 -7.18
CA ILE A 53 4.09 -4.39 -6.84
C ILE A 53 5.35 -3.77 -6.23
N THR A 54 5.99 -4.41 -5.26
CA THR A 54 7.20 -3.89 -4.60
C THR A 54 8.37 -3.80 -5.57
N LYS A 55 8.69 -4.85 -6.34
CA LYS A 55 9.80 -4.80 -7.31
C LYS A 55 9.68 -3.68 -8.33
N ASN A 56 8.47 -3.37 -8.78
CA ASN A 56 8.24 -2.31 -9.77
C ASN A 56 8.09 -0.93 -9.14
N THR A 57 7.97 -0.83 -7.81
CA THR A 57 7.90 0.45 -7.07
C THR A 57 9.24 0.83 -6.44
N THR A 58 10.03 -0.14 -5.98
CA THR A 58 11.32 0.08 -5.31
C THR A 58 12.50 0.14 -6.27
N GLN A 59 12.28 0.20 -7.59
CA GLN A 59 13.37 0.34 -8.55
C GLN A 59 14.01 1.73 -8.36
N LYS A 60 15.02 1.74 -7.48
CA LYS A 60 15.94 2.86 -7.27
C LYS A 60 16.46 3.29 -8.63
N SER A 61 16.57 4.60 -8.82
CA SER A 61 17.34 5.27 -9.87
C SER A 61 18.84 4.96 -9.70
N SER A 62 19.20 3.67 -9.69
CA SER A 62 20.58 3.25 -9.81
C SER A 62 21.03 3.62 -11.21
N PHE A 63 22.02 4.51 -11.26
CA PHE A 63 22.70 5.01 -12.45
C PHE A 63 23.17 3.89 -13.40
N PHE A 64 23.31 2.66 -12.88
CA PHE A 64 23.76 1.47 -13.60
C PHE A 64 22.66 0.66 -14.32
N SER A 65 21.40 1.08 -14.29
CA SER A 65 20.30 0.35 -14.97
C SER A 65 20.22 0.57 -16.49
N PHE A 66 21.16 1.33 -17.08
CA PHE A 66 21.17 1.74 -18.48
C PHE A 66 21.17 0.58 -19.51
N PHE A 67 21.50 -0.66 -19.09
CA PHE A 67 21.66 -1.80 -20.00
C PHE A 67 20.59 -2.90 -19.93
N LYS A 68 19.53 -2.77 -19.12
CA LYS A 68 18.39 -3.70 -19.17
C LYS A 68 17.12 -3.02 -19.69
N LYS A 69 16.85 -3.22 -20.99
CA LYS A 69 15.58 -2.93 -21.68
C LYS A 69 14.44 -3.84 -21.19
N GLU A 70 14.26 -4.02 -19.89
CA GLU A 70 13.00 -4.55 -19.40
C GLU A 70 11.94 -3.46 -19.60
N THR A 71 10.89 -3.78 -20.36
CA THR A 71 9.74 -2.89 -20.54
C THR A 71 9.16 -2.56 -19.17
N LYS A 72 9.52 -1.38 -18.66
CA LYS A 72 9.03 -0.86 -17.38
C LYS A 72 7.51 -0.86 -17.43
N LEU A 73 6.87 -1.52 -16.47
CA LEU A 73 5.41 -1.49 -16.38
C LEU A 73 4.96 -0.06 -16.16
N ASP A 74 3.94 0.36 -16.91
CA ASP A 74 3.36 1.67 -16.72
C ASP A 74 2.74 1.75 -15.32
N GLN A 75 2.84 2.95 -14.72
CA GLN A 75 2.41 3.13 -13.35
C GLN A 75 0.91 2.90 -13.20
N LYS A 76 0.10 3.40 -14.15
CA LYS A 76 -1.35 3.17 -14.12
C LYS A 76 -1.68 1.67 -14.19
N GLN A 77 -0.94 0.90 -14.98
CA GLN A 77 -1.10 -0.56 -15.05
C GLN A 77 -0.82 -1.25 -13.72
N LEU A 78 0.21 -0.81 -12.97
CA LEU A 78 0.51 -1.33 -11.64
C LEU A 78 -0.57 -0.96 -10.62
N TYR A 79 -1.13 0.25 -10.70
CA TYR A 79 -2.26 0.65 -9.87
C TYR A 79 -3.50 -0.22 -10.12
N ASP A 80 -3.89 -0.36 -11.38
CA ASP A 80 -5.06 -1.14 -11.78
C ASP A 80 -4.89 -2.61 -11.35
N PHE A 81 -3.68 -3.16 -11.50
CA PHE A 81 -3.32 -4.49 -11.01
C PHE A 81 -3.47 -4.61 -9.48
N ALA A 82 -2.93 -3.67 -8.71
CA ALA A 82 -3.04 -3.68 -7.26
C ALA A 82 -4.51 -3.57 -6.81
N MET A 83 -5.28 -2.68 -7.43
CA MET A 83 -6.71 -2.48 -7.14
C MET A 83 -7.57 -3.71 -7.47
N LEU A 84 -7.33 -4.36 -8.60
CA LEU A 84 -8.01 -5.59 -8.97
C LEU A 84 -7.73 -6.68 -7.93
N ASN A 85 -6.47 -6.86 -7.52
CA ASN A 85 -6.08 -7.86 -6.54
C ASN A 85 -6.66 -7.56 -5.14
N LYS A 86 -6.68 -6.30 -4.70
CA LYS A 86 -7.33 -5.90 -3.43
C LYS A 86 -8.81 -6.27 -3.40
N LYS A 87 -9.54 -5.91 -4.47
CA LYS A 87 -10.97 -6.28 -4.60
C LYS A 87 -11.15 -7.80 -4.65
N THR A 88 -10.26 -8.50 -5.34
CA THR A 88 -10.31 -9.95 -5.48
C THR A 88 -10.09 -10.66 -4.15
N LEU A 89 -9.05 -10.26 -3.40
CA LEU A 89 -8.76 -10.80 -2.08
C LEU A 89 -9.94 -10.60 -1.13
N TYR A 90 -10.52 -9.39 -1.07
CA TYR A 90 -11.73 -9.13 -0.29
C TYR A 90 -12.87 -10.11 -0.63
N LYS A 91 -13.13 -10.34 -1.92
CA LYS A 91 -14.19 -11.26 -2.36
C LYS A 91 -13.86 -12.74 -2.09
N ILE A 92 -12.58 -13.12 -2.09
CA ILE A 92 -12.12 -14.45 -1.68
C ILE A 92 -12.36 -14.61 -0.18
N CYS A 93 -11.82 -13.72 0.66
CA CYS A 93 -11.98 -13.77 2.11
C CYS A 93 -13.46 -13.81 2.52
N LYS A 94 -14.30 -12.92 1.94
CA LYS A 94 -15.75 -12.92 2.20
C LYS A 94 -16.43 -14.23 1.82
N LYS A 95 -15.94 -14.92 0.79
CA LYS A 95 -16.50 -16.21 0.36
C LYS A 95 -16.01 -17.36 1.22
N LEU A 96 -14.74 -17.33 1.65
CA LEU A 96 -14.20 -18.30 2.60
C LEU A 96 -14.94 -18.17 3.93
N ASP A 97 -15.09 -16.96 4.46
CA ASP A 97 -15.86 -16.68 5.67
C ASP A 97 -17.28 -17.30 5.61
N LYS A 98 -18.01 -17.07 4.51
CA LYS A 98 -19.33 -17.70 4.28
C LYS A 98 -19.31 -19.23 4.20
N LYS A 99 -18.24 -19.83 3.67
CA LYS A 99 -18.13 -21.29 3.51
C LYS A 99 -17.74 -21.98 4.81
N PHE A 100 -16.81 -21.39 5.55
CA PHE A 100 -16.32 -21.95 6.80
C PHE A 100 -17.26 -21.67 7.96
N ASN A 101 -18.03 -20.57 7.90
CA ASN A 101 -18.96 -20.11 8.95
C ASN A 101 -18.39 -20.26 10.37
N CYS A 102 -17.09 -20.07 10.51
CA CYS A 102 -16.36 -20.41 11.71
C CYS A 102 -15.65 -19.17 12.23
N GLU A 103 -15.98 -18.81 13.47
CA GLU A 103 -15.40 -17.65 14.15
C GLU A 103 -13.88 -17.73 14.23
N TYR A 104 -13.31 -18.94 14.23
CA TYR A 104 -11.87 -19.17 14.22
C TYR A 104 -11.16 -18.51 13.03
N TYR A 105 -11.76 -18.53 11.83
CA TYR A 105 -11.11 -18.01 10.62
C TYR A 105 -11.33 -16.52 10.41
N LYS A 106 -12.31 -15.89 11.07
CA LYS A 106 -12.62 -14.46 10.89
C LYS A 106 -11.46 -13.54 11.28
N PRO A 107 -10.87 -13.62 12.49
CA PRO A 107 -9.72 -12.81 12.86
C PRO A 107 -8.52 -13.03 11.94
N TRP A 108 -8.32 -14.28 11.51
CA TRP A 108 -7.25 -14.64 10.57
C TRP A 108 -7.46 -14.02 9.19
N LEU A 109 -8.64 -14.16 8.60
CA LEU A 109 -8.98 -13.56 7.31
C LEU A 109 -8.92 -12.03 7.35
N GLN A 110 -9.33 -11.42 8.47
CA GLN A 110 -9.22 -9.98 8.69
C GLN A 110 -7.75 -9.54 8.75
N LYS A 111 -6.93 -10.21 9.58
CA LYS A 111 -5.48 -9.93 9.69
C LYS A 111 -4.78 -10.10 8.34
N TYR A 112 -5.12 -11.12 7.58
CA TYR A 112 -4.54 -11.36 6.25
C TYR A 112 -5.00 -10.36 5.20
N TYR A 113 -6.29 -9.98 5.21
CA TYR A 113 -6.78 -8.92 4.34
C TYR A 113 -6.05 -7.60 4.62
N ASN A 114 -5.86 -7.25 5.90
CA ASN A 114 -5.14 -6.06 6.30
C ASN A 114 -3.66 -6.14 5.93
N LYS A 115 -3.01 -7.28 6.16
CA LYS A 115 -1.62 -7.55 5.75
C LYS A 115 -1.40 -7.36 4.24
N PHE A 116 -2.40 -7.73 3.44
CA PHE A 116 -2.39 -7.60 1.99
C PHE A 116 -3.40 -6.55 1.52
N LEU A 117 -3.50 -5.45 2.26
CA LEU A 117 -3.88 -4.18 1.67
C LEU A 117 -2.74 -3.83 0.72
N PHE A 118 -2.78 -4.41 -0.49
CA PHE A 118 -1.94 -3.97 -1.60
C PHE A 118 -2.05 -2.45 -1.57
N ASN A 119 -0.91 -1.77 -1.39
CA ASN A 119 -0.81 -0.37 -0.99
C ASN A 119 -1.28 0.59 -2.11
N CYS A 120 -2.50 0.37 -2.62
CA CYS A 120 -3.12 1.10 -3.71
C CYS A 120 -3.39 2.54 -3.32
N GLY A 121 -3.69 2.82 -2.04
CA GLY A 121 -3.92 4.17 -1.53
C GLY A 121 -2.64 4.99 -1.58
N ILE A 122 -1.53 4.43 -1.10
CA ILE A 122 -0.21 5.06 -1.19
C ILE A 122 0.18 5.23 -2.66
N TYR A 123 -0.07 4.24 -3.49
CA TYR A 123 0.28 4.29 -4.90
C TYR A 123 -0.53 5.30 -5.71
N HIS A 124 -1.86 5.34 -5.56
CA HIS A 124 -2.73 6.33 -6.17
C HIS A 124 -2.32 7.76 -5.80
N THR A 125 -1.93 7.92 -4.53
CA THR A 125 -1.57 9.21 -3.98
C THR A 125 -0.18 9.64 -4.42
N LYS A 126 0.79 8.71 -4.47
CA LYS A 126 2.08 8.93 -5.15
C LYS A 126 1.87 9.28 -6.62
N MET A 127 0.99 8.58 -7.32
CA MET A 127 0.67 8.89 -8.72
C MET A 127 0.00 10.26 -8.87
N SER A 128 -0.87 10.66 -7.94
CA SER A 128 -1.51 11.97 -7.96
C SER A 128 -0.48 13.08 -7.71
N LEU A 129 0.44 12.87 -6.76
CA LEU A 129 1.55 13.81 -6.48
C LEU A 129 2.56 13.91 -7.63
N VAL A 130 2.85 12.81 -8.32
CA VAL A 130 3.83 12.77 -9.44
C VAL A 130 3.22 13.28 -10.75
N ASN A 131 1.99 12.89 -11.08
CA ASN A 131 1.40 13.13 -12.41
C ASN A 131 0.50 14.38 -12.49
N ASN A 132 -0.12 14.81 -11.39
CA ASN A 132 -0.94 16.02 -11.39
C ASN A 132 -0.13 17.21 -10.87
N LYS A 133 0.64 17.84 -11.76
CA LYS A 133 1.15 19.20 -11.51
C LYS A 133 0.03 20.24 -11.30
N GLU A 134 -1.21 19.90 -11.65
CA GLU A 134 -2.37 20.80 -11.62
C GLU A 134 -3.25 20.65 -10.37
N VAL A 135 -3.09 19.59 -9.57
CA VAL A 135 -3.79 19.47 -8.28
C VAL A 135 -2.75 19.69 -7.20
N SER A 136 -2.51 20.95 -6.83
CA SER A 136 -1.71 21.32 -5.67
C SER A 136 -2.32 20.64 -4.44
N GLN A 137 -1.79 19.47 -4.06
CA GLN A 137 -2.19 18.84 -2.80
C GLN A 137 -1.51 19.61 -1.69
N SER A 138 -2.27 20.36 -0.91
CA SER A 138 -1.77 21.02 0.30
C SER A 138 -1.82 20.06 1.48
N CYS A 139 -0.84 20.13 2.37
CA CYS A 139 -0.92 19.48 3.66
C CYS A 139 -2.21 19.93 4.37
N PRO A 140 -3.09 19.02 4.81
CA PRO A 140 -4.37 19.40 5.43
C PRO A 140 -4.21 20.07 6.81
N ILE A 141 -3.00 20.07 7.37
CA ILE A 141 -2.70 20.63 8.70
C ILE A 141 -2.16 22.06 8.58
N CYS A 142 -1.13 22.25 7.75
CA CYS A 142 -0.45 23.54 7.61
C CYS A 142 -0.68 24.22 6.25
N ILE A 143 -1.45 23.59 5.36
CA ILE A 143 -1.82 24.10 4.03
C ILE A 143 -0.60 24.27 3.09
N THR A 144 0.61 23.88 3.51
CA THR A 144 1.80 23.87 2.65
C THR A 144 1.60 22.98 1.45
N GLU A 145 1.85 23.50 0.26
CA GLU A 145 1.83 22.74 -0.98
C GLU A 145 2.82 21.59 -0.95
N LEU A 146 2.34 20.39 -1.24
CA LEU A 146 3.13 19.17 -1.31
C LEU A 146 3.63 19.00 -2.73
N ASN A 147 4.93 19.02 -2.89
CA ASN A 147 5.62 18.87 -4.17
C ASN A 147 6.91 18.08 -3.99
N ASP A 148 7.71 17.96 -5.05
CA ASP A 148 8.95 17.18 -5.03
C ASP A 148 10.07 17.75 -4.13
N ASN A 149 9.86 18.94 -3.55
CA ASN A 149 10.82 19.59 -2.65
C ASN A 149 10.38 19.52 -1.19
N VAL A 150 9.11 19.19 -0.92
CA VAL A 150 8.59 19.07 0.44
C VAL A 150 8.43 17.59 0.78
N PRO A 151 9.22 17.05 1.72
CA PRO A 151 9.03 15.69 2.17
C PRO A 151 7.62 15.53 2.74
N SER A 152 6.96 14.46 2.35
CA SER A 152 5.58 14.16 2.70
C SER A 152 5.44 12.68 3.04
N VAL A 153 4.47 12.39 3.89
CA VAL A 153 4.15 11.04 4.35
C VAL A 153 2.75 10.73 3.86
N ILE A 154 2.62 9.62 3.15
CA ILE A 154 1.36 9.10 2.67
C ILE A 154 0.95 7.98 3.60
N THR A 155 -0.15 8.16 4.31
CA THR A 155 -0.60 7.19 5.30
C THR A 155 -1.25 5.98 4.63
N GLU A 156 -1.47 4.91 5.38
CA GLU A 156 -2.10 3.70 4.82
C GLU A 156 -3.53 3.96 4.33
N CYS A 157 -4.25 4.88 4.97
CA CYS A 157 -5.55 5.31 4.50
C CYS A 157 -5.50 6.19 3.23
N GLY A 158 -4.29 6.54 2.76
CA GLY A 158 -4.05 7.26 1.51
C GLY A 158 -4.04 8.78 1.65
N HIS A 159 -4.09 9.33 2.86
CA HIS A 159 -3.98 10.78 3.07
C HIS A 159 -2.52 11.21 3.12
N VAL A 160 -2.23 12.42 2.62
CA VAL A 160 -0.88 12.97 2.59
C VAL A 160 -0.73 14.09 3.59
N PHE A 161 0.38 14.08 4.30
CA PHE A 161 0.78 15.13 5.22
C PHE A 161 2.20 15.55 4.91
N CYS A 162 2.53 16.82 5.11
CA CYS A 162 3.94 17.20 5.08
C CYS A 162 4.66 16.55 6.27
N TYR A 163 5.92 16.23 6.05
CA TYR A 163 6.78 15.61 7.05
C TYR A 163 6.86 16.42 8.35
N PRO A 164 7.01 17.77 8.35
CA PRO A 164 7.01 18.55 9.60
C PRO A 164 5.74 18.39 10.43
N CYS A 165 4.55 18.34 9.81
CA CYS A 165 3.31 18.17 10.54
C CYS A 165 3.19 16.79 11.18
N ILE A 166 3.66 15.73 10.50
CA ILE A 166 3.74 14.40 11.12
C ILE A 166 4.68 14.44 12.34
N LEU A 167 5.85 15.06 12.24
CA LEU A 167 6.76 15.13 13.39
C LEU A 167 6.12 15.82 14.60
N VAL A 168 5.35 16.90 14.36
CA VAL A 168 4.64 17.63 15.41
C VAL A 168 3.51 16.80 16.00
N MET A 169 2.67 16.18 15.16
CA MET A 169 1.55 15.35 15.61
C MET A 169 1.98 14.21 16.53
N TYR A 170 3.15 13.64 16.27
CA TYR A 170 3.69 12.51 17.03
C TYR A 170 4.67 12.93 18.13
N ASN A 171 4.89 14.23 18.31
CA ASN A 171 5.83 14.76 19.30
C ASN A 171 7.25 14.18 19.15
N ILE A 172 7.69 14.02 17.90
CA ILE A 172 9.01 13.46 17.52
C ILE A 172 9.93 14.48 16.85
N ARG A 173 9.55 15.78 16.84
CA ARG A 173 10.28 16.86 16.16
C ARG A 173 11.75 16.97 16.56
N ASN A 174 12.08 16.65 17.80
CA ASN A 174 13.44 16.80 18.36
C ASN A 174 14.17 15.46 18.50
N LYS A 175 13.69 14.41 17.82
CA LYS A 175 14.21 13.05 17.99
C LYS A 175 15.01 12.64 16.76
N ARG A 176 16.12 11.94 17.00
CA ARG A 176 17.02 11.44 15.95
C ARG A 176 16.62 10.04 15.52
N GLY A 177 16.65 9.78 14.21
CA GLY A 177 16.34 8.50 13.60
C GLY A 177 15.16 8.58 12.64
N THR A 178 15.13 7.69 11.64
CA THR A 178 14.12 7.72 10.55
C THR A 178 12.69 7.76 11.08
N ILE A 179 11.77 8.42 10.34
CA ILE A 179 10.36 8.57 10.76
C ILE A 179 9.72 7.22 11.12
N HIS A 180 10.01 6.17 10.33
CA HIS A 180 9.47 4.84 10.60
C HIS A 180 10.05 4.26 11.90
N ASN A 181 11.33 4.49 12.20
CA ASN A 181 11.92 4.06 13.48
C ASN A 181 11.34 4.84 14.65
N LEU A 182 11.17 6.16 14.52
CA LEU A 182 10.61 7.01 15.57
C LEU A 182 9.15 6.65 15.86
N ILE A 183 8.36 6.37 14.83
CA ILE A 183 6.95 6.00 14.99
C ILE A 183 6.78 4.57 15.51
N ASN A 184 7.67 3.64 15.13
CA ASN A 184 7.57 2.23 15.54
C ASN A 184 8.21 1.92 16.90
N ASN A 185 9.30 2.60 17.28
CA ASN A 185 10.03 2.30 18.52
C ASN A 185 9.47 3.02 19.74
N GLU A 186 8.75 4.11 19.53
CA GLU A 186 8.23 4.86 20.64
C GLU A 186 6.88 4.34 21.09
N ASN A 187 6.77 4.10 22.40
CA ASN A 187 5.49 4.13 23.12
C ASN A 187 4.92 5.57 23.11
N VAL A 188 4.82 6.20 21.92
CA VAL A 188 4.15 7.49 21.75
C VAL A 188 2.72 7.26 22.21
N TYR A 189 2.37 7.88 23.34
CA TYR A 189 1.08 7.73 24.00
C TYR A 189 -0.06 7.72 22.96
N HIS A 190 -0.69 6.55 22.86
CA HIS A 190 -1.50 6.07 21.74
C HIS A 190 -2.86 6.78 21.53
N ARG A 191 -3.06 7.98 22.05
CA ARG A 191 -4.39 8.61 22.00
C ARG A 191 -4.78 9.15 20.63
N ASN A 192 -3.82 9.36 19.72
CA ASN A 192 -4.05 9.94 18.38
C ASN A 192 -3.42 9.10 17.25
N LYS A 193 -3.65 7.78 17.23
CA LYS A 193 -3.29 6.91 16.10
C LYS A 193 -4.29 6.98 14.94
N ASP A 194 -5.32 7.79 15.06
CA ASP A 194 -6.31 7.94 14.01
C ASP A 194 -5.89 8.99 13.00
N CYS A 195 -6.22 8.76 11.73
CA CYS A 195 -6.04 9.77 10.70
C CYS A 195 -6.87 11.03 11.04
N PRO A 196 -6.29 12.24 11.03
CA PRO A 196 -7.05 13.46 11.34
C PRO A 196 -8.12 13.77 10.28
N ILE A 197 -8.02 13.20 9.08
CA ILE A 197 -9.01 13.37 8.02
C ILE A 197 -10.14 12.33 8.14
N CYS A 198 -9.80 11.04 8.07
CA CYS A 198 -10.82 9.97 7.98
C CYS A 198 -11.01 9.15 9.26
N ARG A 199 -10.28 9.47 10.33
CA ARG A 199 -10.30 8.76 11.62
C ARG A 199 -10.01 7.26 11.53
N SER A 200 -9.32 6.84 10.47
CA SER A 200 -8.86 5.45 10.33
C SER A 200 -7.82 5.15 11.39
N SER A 201 -8.05 4.12 12.21
CA SER A 201 -7.14 3.65 13.27
C SER A 201 -5.87 2.98 12.75
N ILE A 202 -5.85 2.63 11.47
CA ILE A 202 -4.67 2.07 10.78
C ILE A 202 -3.77 3.19 10.22
N PHE A 203 -3.78 4.39 10.82
CA PHE A 203 -3.13 5.57 10.23
C PHE A 203 -1.61 5.36 10.05
N MET A 204 -0.97 4.69 11.02
CA MET A 204 0.50 4.60 11.11
C MET A 204 1.06 3.22 11.44
N ASP A 205 0.24 2.22 11.76
CA ASP A 205 0.69 0.89 12.23
C ASP A 205 1.49 0.07 11.19
N GLY A 206 1.66 0.59 9.97
CA GLY A 206 2.53 0.05 8.94
C GLY A 206 3.05 1.12 7.98
N LEU A 207 3.35 2.32 8.50
CA LEU A 207 4.23 3.23 7.78
C LEU A 207 5.59 2.57 7.58
N ASP A 208 5.95 2.38 6.31
CA ASP A 208 7.27 1.97 5.89
C ASP A 208 7.94 3.08 5.05
N LYS A 209 9.19 2.83 4.64
CA LYS A 209 9.93 3.71 3.73
C LYS A 209 9.18 4.06 2.43
N ASN A 210 8.31 3.17 1.95
CA ASN A 210 7.51 3.38 0.75
C ASN A 210 6.35 4.34 0.99
N ASN A 211 6.08 4.76 2.21
CA ASN A 211 5.13 5.82 2.52
C ASN A 211 5.71 7.23 2.42
N ILE A 212 7.04 7.36 2.35
CA ILE A 212 7.71 8.67 2.21
C ILE A 212 7.74 9.08 0.73
N TYR A 213 7.46 10.35 0.48
CA TYR A 213 7.50 10.97 -0.84
C TYR A 213 8.15 12.37 -0.79
N PRO A 214 8.97 12.73 -1.79
CA PRO A 214 9.59 11.83 -2.77
C PRO A 214 10.52 10.79 -2.15
N ALA A 215 10.74 9.69 -2.87
CA ALA A 215 11.58 8.59 -2.38
C ALA A 215 13.04 9.00 -2.08
N LYS A 216 13.54 10.09 -2.69
CA LYS A 216 14.87 10.66 -2.38
C LYS A 216 15.02 11.10 -0.92
N PHE A 217 13.90 11.34 -0.24
CA PHE A 217 13.86 11.75 1.17
C PHE A 217 13.71 10.59 2.15
N GLU A 218 13.75 9.34 1.68
CA GLU A 218 13.82 8.14 2.53
C GLU A 218 15.01 8.20 3.51
N TYR A 219 16.08 8.89 3.11
CA TYR A 219 17.33 9.06 3.87
C TYR A 219 17.52 10.45 4.48
N ILE A 220 16.51 11.34 4.47
CA ILE A 220 16.61 12.54 5.32
C ILE A 220 16.53 12.04 6.75
N LEU A 221 17.69 11.82 7.36
CA LEU A 221 17.99 11.91 8.79
C LEU A 221 19.45 11.52 9.08
N ASP A 222 20.39 12.09 8.33
CA ASP A 222 21.77 12.27 8.81
C ASP A 222 22.21 13.74 8.89
N THR A 223 21.46 14.72 8.35
CA THR A 223 21.91 16.12 8.29
C THR A 223 20.78 17.14 8.41
N ILE A 224 20.08 17.17 9.55
CA ILE A 224 19.51 18.43 10.02
C ILE A 224 20.26 18.78 11.31
N ASP A 225 21.53 19.11 11.13
CA ASP A 225 22.24 19.94 12.11
C ASP A 225 21.96 21.41 11.74
N HIS A 226 21.78 22.20 12.79
CA HIS A 226 21.56 23.65 12.78
C HIS A 226 22.66 24.41 12.03
#